data_AF-A0A520R6S2-F1
#
_entry.id   AF-A0A520R6S2-F1
#
_cell.length_a   1.000
_cell.length_b   1.000
_cell.length_c   1.000
_cell.angle_alpha   90.00
_cell.angle_beta   90.00
_cell.angle_gamma   90.00
#
_symmetry.space_group_name_H-M   'P 1'
#
loop_
_entity.id
_entity.type
_entity.pdbx_description
1 polymer ?
#
loop_
_entity_poly.entity_id
_entity_poly.type
_entity_poly.pdbx_seq_one_letter_code
_entity_poly.pdbx_strand_id
1 'polypeptide(L)'
;MDTYYDYPASSDEARHWHVNFAHSDLFVAYGGPGLAQDELQVLEHPVLASLRERLVQEPMAELPPATVFDGAPTPILIEGALRLGQLETRELYGRRFSEAGEEALRSALTILPRPHATHLIAMEAIPGGRGAYSLDEIDYLIATAYTGFSAAVERTRSRGDADTVIHTGFWGCGAYGGSRRLMTLVQLIAARLADADELVFHAPGATSEFDDARRELARMAPRTLATERLLAAIERCGFAWGVSDGT
;
A
#
# COMPACT_ATOMS: atom_id res chain seq x y z
N MET A 1 0.01 7.32 16.36
CA MET A 1 -0.90 8.47 16.20
C MET A 1 -2.12 7.98 15.44
N ASP A 2 -3.30 8.50 15.78
CA ASP A 2 -4.56 8.24 15.07
C ASP A 2 -4.60 9.13 13.81
N THR A 3 -3.73 8.84 12.84
CA THR A 3 -3.58 9.65 11.63
C THR A 3 -4.25 8.95 10.46
N TYR A 4 -5.13 9.71 9.80
CA TYR A 4 -5.65 9.35 8.48
C TYR A 4 -4.52 9.34 7.46
N TYR A 5 -4.70 8.58 6.39
CA TYR A 5 -3.72 8.48 5.31
C TYR A 5 -3.46 9.87 4.70
N ASP A 6 -2.22 10.32 4.77
CA ASP A 6 -1.79 11.66 4.32
C ASP A 6 -0.62 11.56 3.32
N TYR A 7 -0.39 12.65 2.60
CA TYR A 7 0.58 12.77 1.51
C TYR A 7 1.55 13.95 1.74
N PRO A 8 2.45 13.89 2.72
CA PRO A 8 3.48 14.90 2.88
C PRO A 8 4.32 15.04 1.60
N ALA A 9 4.67 16.29 1.26
CA ALA A 9 5.53 16.57 0.12
C ALA A 9 6.98 16.18 0.45
N SER A 10 7.67 15.57 -0.51
CA SER A 10 9.12 15.32 -0.42
C SER A 10 9.92 16.62 -0.32
N SER A 11 11.05 16.55 0.38
CA SER A 11 12.04 17.62 0.53
C SER A 11 13.42 17.11 0.10
N ASP A 12 14.46 17.95 0.26
CA ASP A 12 15.85 17.54 0.05
C ASP A 12 16.33 16.56 1.14
N GLU A 13 15.67 16.54 2.30
CA GLU A 13 16.04 15.72 3.47
C GLU A 13 15.28 14.39 3.49
N ALA A 14 14.04 14.36 3.01
CA ALA A 14 13.18 13.17 3.08
C ALA A 14 12.37 12.99 1.80
N ARG A 15 12.35 11.74 1.33
CA ARG A 15 11.56 11.32 0.18
C ARG A 15 10.41 10.42 0.62
N HIS A 16 9.20 10.92 0.44
CA HIS A 16 7.98 10.24 0.86
C HIS A 16 7.41 9.35 -0.25
N TRP A 17 7.34 8.05 0.02
CA TRP A 17 6.72 7.04 -0.82
C TRP A 17 5.42 6.54 -0.19
N HIS A 18 4.36 6.41 -0.98
CA HIS A 18 3.04 6.08 -0.49
C HIS A 18 2.57 4.77 -1.11
N VAL A 19 2.23 3.80 -0.28
CA VAL A 19 1.74 2.53 -0.78
C VAL A 19 0.37 2.71 -1.43
N ASN A 20 0.22 2.16 -2.63
CA ASN A 20 -1.04 1.98 -3.29
C ASN A 20 -1.44 0.50 -3.16
N PHE A 21 -2.63 0.25 -2.59
CA PHE A 21 -3.16 -1.09 -2.35
C PHE A 21 -3.77 -1.64 -3.64
N ALA A 22 -2.89 -1.79 -4.63
CA ALA A 22 -3.22 -2.04 -6.03
C ALA A 22 -3.92 -3.38 -6.24
N HIS A 23 -4.67 -3.45 -7.33
CA HIS A 23 -4.97 -4.72 -8.00
C HIS A 23 -3.78 -5.18 -8.88
N SER A 24 -3.77 -6.47 -9.25
CA SER A 24 -2.84 -7.07 -10.23
C SER A 24 -2.89 -6.40 -11.58
N ASP A 25 -4.00 -5.73 -11.92
CA ASP A 25 -4.16 -4.93 -13.13
C ASP A 25 -4.19 -3.47 -12.67
N LEU A 26 -3.07 -2.77 -12.89
CA LEU A 26 -2.76 -1.49 -12.26
C LEU A 26 -3.86 -0.45 -12.51
N PHE A 27 -4.49 0.04 -11.45
CA PHE A 27 -5.58 1.03 -11.49
C PHE A 27 -6.84 0.57 -12.24
N VAL A 28 -7.09 -0.74 -12.38
CA VAL A 28 -8.17 -1.28 -13.22
C VAL A 28 -9.56 -0.71 -12.97
N ALA A 29 -9.87 -0.41 -11.73
CA ALA A 29 -11.21 -0.02 -11.31
C ALA A 29 -11.38 1.49 -11.14
N TYR A 30 -10.44 2.33 -11.60
CA TYR A 30 -10.52 3.80 -11.40
C TYR A 30 -11.79 4.46 -11.95
N GLY A 31 -12.40 3.87 -13.00
CA GLY A 31 -13.67 4.32 -13.59
C GLY A 31 -14.90 3.58 -13.05
N GLY A 32 -14.72 2.72 -12.05
CA GLY A 32 -15.76 1.90 -11.45
C GLY A 32 -16.56 2.63 -10.36
N PRO A 33 -17.61 2.00 -9.83
CA PRO A 33 -18.48 2.59 -8.81
C PRO A 33 -17.93 2.44 -7.38
N GLY A 34 -16.93 1.57 -7.16
CA GLY A 34 -16.33 1.36 -5.84
C GLY A 34 -15.28 2.40 -5.52
N LEU A 35 -15.09 2.69 -4.23
CA LEU A 35 -14.02 3.55 -3.75
C LEU A 35 -13.25 2.84 -2.62
N ALA A 36 -12.28 2.02 -3.00
CA ALA A 36 -11.25 1.55 -2.09
C ALA A 36 -10.04 2.49 -2.14
N GLN A 37 -8.96 2.08 -1.48
CA GLN A 37 -7.76 2.92 -1.37
C GLN A 37 -7.09 3.14 -2.73
N ASP A 38 -7.16 2.15 -3.63
CA ASP A 38 -6.62 2.24 -4.98
C ASP A 38 -7.35 3.33 -5.79
N GLU A 39 -8.68 3.24 -5.89
CA GLU A 39 -9.49 4.22 -6.65
C GLU A 39 -9.41 5.62 -6.03
N LEU A 40 -9.36 5.72 -4.69
CA LEU A 40 -9.18 7.00 -4.01
C LEU A 40 -7.87 7.68 -4.41
N GLN A 41 -6.77 6.92 -4.50
CA GLN A 41 -5.49 7.48 -4.92
C GLN A 41 -5.52 7.95 -6.38
N VAL A 42 -6.18 7.22 -7.28
CA VAL A 42 -6.36 7.66 -8.66
C VAL A 42 -7.24 8.91 -8.75
N LEU A 43 -8.30 9.00 -7.96
CA LEU A 43 -9.17 10.19 -7.89
C LEU A 43 -8.39 11.43 -7.42
N GLU A 44 -7.56 11.29 -6.40
CA GLU A 44 -6.73 12.40 -5.89
C GLU A 44 -5.55 12.75 -6.82
N HIS A 45 -5.11 11.81 -7.66
CA HIS A 45 -4.02 11.95 -8.63
C HIS A 45 -4.47 11.55 -10.05
N PRO A 46 -5.27 12.36 -10.76
CA PRO A 46 -5.85 11.99 -12.05
C PRO A 46 -4.83 11.56 -13.14
N VAL A 47 -3.56 11.94 -13.00
CA VAL A 47 -2.48 11.48 -13.88
C VAL A 47 -2.28 9.95 -13.85
N LEU A 48 -2.67 9.27 -12.76
CA LEU A 48 -2.60 7.82 -12.65
C LEU A 48 -3.57 7.11 -13.60
N ALA A 49 -4.76 7.68 -13.82
CA ALA A 49 -5.67 7.20 -14.86
C ALA A 49 -5.05 7.36 -16.24
N SER A 50 -4.45 8.51 -16.54
CA SER A 50 -3.74 8.72 -17.82
C SER A 50 -2.57 7.75 -18.01
N LEU A 51 -1.85 7.41 -16.93
CA LEU A 51 -0.78 6.40 -16.97
C LEU A 51 -1.34 5.02 -17.31
N ARG A 52 -2.46 4.60 -16.69
CA ARG A 52 -3.12 3.34 -17.05
C ARG A 52 -3.50 3.32 -18.52
N GLU A 53 -4.24 4.34 -18.98
CA GLU A 53 -4.71 4.39 -20.37
C GLU A 53 -3.54 4.33 -21.36
N ARG A 54 -2.42 4.98 -21.03
CA ARG A 54 -1.18 4.90 -21.82
C ARG A 54 -0.63 3.47 -21.89
N LEU A 55 -0.50 2.80 -20.75
CA LEU A 55 0.05 1.43 -20.67
C LEU A 55 -0.87 0.39 -21.31
N VAL A 56 -2.18 0.62 -21.31
CA VAL A 56 -3.15 -0.26 -21.99
C VAL A 56 -3.10 -0.05 -23.50
N GLN A 57 -3.01 1.20 -23.98
CA GLN A 57 -2.97 1.51 -25.41
C GLN A 57 -1.66 1.11 -26.06
N GLU A 58 -0.54 1.32 -25.37
CA GLU A 58 0.80 0.94 -25.83
C GLU A 58 1.56 0.21 -24.73
N PRO A 59 1.28 -1.10 -24.54
CA PRO A 59 1.96 -1.91 -23.55
C PRO A 59 3.46 -1.95 -23.79
N MET A 60 4.22 -1.65 -22.75
CA MET A 60 5.67 -1.83 -22.74
C MET A 60 5.98 -3.26 -22.28
N ALA A 61 6.75 -4.01 -23.07
CA ALA A 61 7.09 -5.40 -22.72
C ALA A 61 7.78 -5.52 -21.35
N GLU A 62 8.57 -4.52 -20.97
CA GLU A 62 9.30 -4.45 -19.70
C GLU A 62 8.50 -3.86 -18.55
N LEU A 63 7.35 -3.24 -18.84
CA LEU A 63 6.49 -2.60 -17.84
C LEU A 63 5.01 -2.79 -18.22
N PRO A 64 4.49 -4.03 -18.13
CA PRO A 64 3.05 -4.24 -18.25
C PRO A 64 2.33 -3.46 -17.14
N PRO A 65 1.04 -3.09 -17.32
CA PRO A 65 0.22 -2.52 -16.25
C PRO A 65 -0.15 -3.58 -15.20
N ALA A 66 0.83 -4.30 -14.68
CA ALA A 66 0.64 -5.46 -13.82
C ALA A 66 1.53 -5.41 -12.58
N THR A 67 0.91 -5.44 -11.40
CA THR A 67 1.63 -5.51 -10.12
C THR A 67 1.94 -6.95 -9.67
N VAL A 68 1.44 -7.92 -10.44
CA VAL A 68 1.77 -9.35 -10.37
C VAL A 68 1.94 -9.89 -11.78
N PHE A 69 3.06 -10.55 -12.05
CA PHE A 69 3.38 -11.13 -13.35
C PHE A 69 3.82 -12.58 -13.19
N ASP A 70 3.18 -13.50 -13.91
CA ASP A 70 3.43 -14.95 -13.84
C ASP A 70 3.41 -15.52 -12.40
N GLY A 71 2.48 -15.01 -11.57
CA GLY A 71 2.33 -15.40 -10.17
C GLY A 71 3.42 -14.87 -9.24
N ALA A 72 4.36 -14.06 -9.74
CA ALA A 72 5.38 -13.38 -8.94
C ALA A 72 5.01 -11.91 -8.72
N PRO A 73 5.34 -11.34 -7.55
CA PRO A 73 5.05 -9.94 -7.29
C PRO A 73 5.94 -9.02 -8.12
N THR A 74 5.34 -8.04 -8.78
CA THR A 74 6.03 -7.02 -9.58
C THR A 74 5.58 -5.61 -9.17
N PRO A 75 5.90 -5.15 -7.93
CA PRO A 75 5.54 -3.80 -7.50
C PRO A 75 6.00 -2.72 -8.48
N ILE A 76 5.14 -1.73 -8.72
CA ILE A 76 5.40 -0.62 -9.65
C ILE A 76 5.67 0.66 -8.86
N LEU A 77 6.82 1.28 -9.10
CA LEU A 77 7.13 2.60 -8.58
C LEU A 77 6.63 3.68 -9.53
N ILE A 78 5.93 4.68 -9.00
CA ILE A 78 5.46 5.83 -9.77
C ILE A 78 5.98 7.08 -9.10
N GLU A 79 6.86 7.80 -9.79
CA GLU A 79 7.47 9.01 -9.26
C GLU A 79 6.73 10.26 -9.77
N GLY A 80 6.29 11.11 -8.85
CA GLY A 80 5.92 12.49 -9.19
C GLY A 80 4.51 12.62 -9.74
N ALA A 81 3.61 11.73 -9.34
CA ALA A 81 2.19 11.84 -9.62
C ALA A 81 1.66 13.10 -8.94
N LEU A 82 1.10 14.02 -9.73
CA LEU A 82 0.60 15.29 -9.20
C LEU A 82 -0.72 15.05 -8.45
N ARG A 83 -0.74 15.35 -7.15
CA ARG A 83 -1.96 15.34 -6.34
C ARG A 83 -2.73 16.64 -6.56
N LEU A 84 -3.95 16.52 -7.07
CA LEU A 84 -4.78 17.66 -7.43
C LEU A 84 -5.92 17.91 -6.45
N GLY A 85 -6.36 16.89 -5.73
CA GLY A 85 -7.52 16.97 -4.85
C GLY A 85 -7.39 16.11 -3.61
N GLN A 86 -8.34 16.30 -2.71
CA GLN A 86 -8.56 15.47 -1.54
C GLN A 86 -10.05 15.17 -1.40
N LEU A 87 -10.40 13.90 -1.19
CA LEU A 87 -11.78 13.50 -0.91
C LEU A 87 -11.92 13.14 0.58
N GLU A 88 -12.86 13.78 1.28
CA GLU A 88 -13.25 13.35 2.63
C GLU A 88 -14.07 12.05 2.52
N THR A 89 -13.50 10.95 3.02
CA THR A 89 -14.00 9.59 2.76
C THR A 89 -14.87 9.02 3.87
N ARG A 90 -14.99 9.70 5.02
CA ARG A 90 -15.73 9.17 6.19
C ARG A 90 -17.12 8.64 5.86
N GLU A 91 -17.87 9.38 5.05
CA GLU A 91 -19.23 9.00 4.63
C GLU A 91 -19.30 8.46 3.20
N LEU A 92 -18.16 8.36 2.50
CA LEU A 92 -18.09 8.03 1.08
C LEU A 92 -17.29 6.77 0.77
N TYR A 93 -16.65 6.11 1.73
CA TYR A 93 -15.78 4.96 1.45
C TYR A 93 -16.55 3.69 1.03
N GLY A 94 -15.97 2.92 0.11
CA GLY A 94 -16.53 1.68 -0.43
C GLY A 94 -17.82 1.91 -1.22
N ARG A 95 -18.83 1.05 -1.02
CA ARG A 95 -20.13 1.13 -1.70
C ARG A 95 -20.88 2.45 -1.47
N ARG A 96 -20.64 3.13 -0.35
CA ARG A 96 -21.26 4.43 -0.06
C ARG A 96 -20.90 5.49 -1.11
N PHE A 97 -19.74 5.38 -1.77
CA PHE A 97 -19.38 6.24 -2.89
C PHE A 97 -20.40 6.13 -4.03
N SER A 98 -20.75 4.90 -4.40
CA SER A 98 -21.71 4.62 -5.49
C SER A 98 -23.13 5.07 -5.19
N GLU A 99 -23.49 5.16 -3.91
CA GLU A 99 -24.81 5.56 -3.43
C GLU A 99 -24.92 7.08 -3.23
N ALA A 100 -23.79 7.80 -3.18
CA ALA A 100 -23.76 9.22 -2.92
C ALA A 100 -24.25 10.05 -4.12
N GLY A 101 -25.06 11.06 -3.84
CA GLY A 101 -25.47 12.04 -4.85
C GLY A 101 -24.33 12.98 -5.24
N GLU A 102 -24.43 13.57 -6.44
CA GLU A 102 -23.42 14.47 -7.00
C GLU A 102 -23.08 15.65 -6.06
N GLU A 103 -24.08 16.21 -5.39
CA GLU A 103 -23.87 17.31 -4.43
C GLU A 103 -22.98 16.89 -3.26
N ALA A 104 -23.23 15.70 -2.68
CA ALA A 104 -22.42 15.18 -1.58
C ALA A 104 -20.97 14.93 -2.02
N LEU A 105 -20.77 14.37 -3.21
CA LEU A 105 -19.44 14.16 -3.79
C LEU A 105 -18.70 15.49 -4.02
N ARG A 106 -19.38 16.50 -4.59
CA ARG A 106 -18.81 17.83 -4.82
C ARG A 106 -18.45 18.54 -3.51
N SER A 107 -19.27 18.41 -2.47
CA SER A 107 -19.00 18.99 -1.16
C SER A 107 -17.85 18.30 -0.41
N ALA A 108 -17.63 17.01 -0.65
CA ALA A 108 -16.54 16.26 -0.03
C ALA A 108 -15.19 16.42 -0.76
N LEU A 109 -15.21 16.84 -2.03
CA LEU A 109 -14.01 17.03 -2.83
C LEU A 109 -13.43 18.44 -2.64
N THR A 110 -12.18 18.50 -2.19
CA THR A 110 -11.41 19.75 -2.15
C THR A 110 -10.34 19.72 -3.22
N ILE A 111 -10.35 20.68 -4.15
CA ILE A 111 -9.22 20.91 -5.06
C ILE A 111 -8.12 21.64 -4.30
N LEU A 112 -6.91 21.10 -4.36
CA LEU A 112 -5.79 21.63 -3.59
C LEU A 112 -5.32 22.96 -4.20
N PRO A 113 -5.19 24.04 -3.40
CA PRO A 113 -4.71 25.33 -3.90
C PRO A 113 -3.22 25.28 -4.27
N ARG A 114 -2.48 24.32 -3.73
CA ARG A 114 -1.07 24.04 -4.04
C ARG A 114 -0.92 22.55 -4.31
N PRO A 115 -1.13 22.11 -5.56
CA PRO A 115 -0.81 20.76 -5.97
C PRO A 115 0.66 20.43 -5.73
N HIS A 116 0.95 19.21 -5.32
CA HIS A 116 2.31 18.73 -5.12
C HIS A 116 2.49 17.33 -5.66
N ALA A 117 3.73 16.99 -5.95
CA ALA A 117 4.11 15.69 -6.48
C ALA A 117 4.18 14.65 -5.35
N THR A 118 3.66 13.47 -5.64
CA THR A 118 3.65 12.31 -4.75
C THR A 118 4.35 11.14 -5.43
N HIS A 119 5.07 10.32 -4.64
CA HIS A 119 5.65 9.07 -5.12
C HIS A 119 4.86 7.89 -4.55
N LEU A 120 4.61 6.88 -5.38
CA LEU A 120 3.75 5.75 -5.06
C LEU A 120 4.49 4.42 -5.24
N ILE A 121 4.11 3.44 -4.43
CA ILE A 121 4.51 2.02 -4.55
C ILE A 121 3.22 1.22 -4.74
N ALA A 122 2.89 0.87 -5.98
CA ALA A 122 1.72 0.06 -6.29
C ALA A 122 2.05 -1.42 -6.14
N MET A 123 1.39 -2.10 -5.21
CA MET A 123 1.61 -3.52 -4.94
C MET A 123 0.33 -4.22 -4.48
N GLU A 124 0.10 -5.43 -4.98
CA GLU A 124 -1.09 -6.23 -4.70
C GLU A 124 -0.82 -7.25 -3.59
N ALA A 125 -1.72 -7.33 -2.61
CA ALA A 125 -1.71 -8.41 -1.60
C ALA A 125 -2.44 -9.65 -2.13
N ILE A 126 -2.29 -10.80 -1.49
CA ILE A 126 -3.06 -12.01 -1.88
C ILE A 126 -4.57 -11.75 -1.64
N PRO A 127 -5.45 -11.95 -2.64
CA PRO A 127 -6.89 -11.75 -2.46
C PRO A 127 -7.60 -13.03 -1.98
N GLY A 128 -8.57 -12.87 -1.06
CA GLY A 128 -9.66 -13.85 -0.88
C GLY A 128 -9.30 -15.19 -0.22
N GLY A 129 -8.25 -15.25 0.59
CA GLY A 129 -7.86 -16.47 1.31
C GLY A 129 -8.75 -16.81 2.52
N ARG A 130 -8.53 -17.99 3.11
CA ARG A 130 -9.31 -18.53 4.24
C ARG A 130 -8.43 -19.39 5.16
N GLY A 131 -8.80 -19.45 6.43
CA GLY A 131 -8.10 -20.31 7.40
C GLY A 131 -6.76 -19.72 7.84
N ALA A 132 -5.81 -20.58 8.22
CA ALA A 132 -4.47 -20.15 8.61
C ALA A 132 -3.64 -19.79 7.38
N TYR A 133 -2.80 -18.76 7.50
CA TYR A 133 -1.82 -18.43 6.46
C TYR A 133 -0.78 -19.53 6.33
N SER A 134 -0.47 -19.93 5.09
CA SER A 134 0.63 -20.85 4.79
C SER A 134 1.98 -20.13 4.77
N LEU A 135 3.07 -20.90 4.82
CA LEU A 135 4.42 -20.34 4.63
C LEU A 135 4.57 -19.66 3.28
N ASP A 136 4.03 -20.25 2.21
CA ASP A 136 4.12 -19.69 0.85
C ASP A 136 3.36 -18.35 0.75
N GLU A 137 2.20 -18.24 1.41
CA GLU A 137 1.47 -16.97 1.47
C GLU A 137 2.25 -15.90 2.25
N ILE A 138 2.86 -16.27 3.39
CA ILE A 138 3.67 -15.35 4.19
C ILE A 138 4.92 -14.90 3.41
N ASP A 139 5.61 -15.84 2.75
CA ASP A 139 6.79 -15.56 1.94
C ASP A 139 6.45 -14.64 0.77
N TYR A 140 5.37 -14.92 0.04
CA TYR A 140 4.89 -14.06 -1.04
C TYR A 140 4.59 -12.64 -0.56
N LEU A 141 3.89 -12.49 0.56
CA LEU A 141 3.55 -11.18 1.12
C LEU A 141 4.80 -10.38 1.53
N ILE A 142 5.78 -11.05 2.14
CA ILE A 142 7.07 -10.42 2.48
C ILE A 142 7.84 -10.06 1.23
N ALA A 143 7.97 -10.96 0.26
CA ALA A 143 8.66 -10.71 -1.00
C ALA A 143 8.05 -9.53 -1.77
N THR A 144 6.73 -9.42 -1.78
CA THR A 144 6.01 -8.31 -2.41
C THR A 144 6.35 -6.97 -1.75
N ALA A 145 6.17 -6.87 -0.43
CA ALA A 145 6.43 -5.63 0.30
C ALA A 145 7.92 -5.26 0.28
N TYR A 146 8.80 -6.25 0.47
CA TYR A 146 10.25 -6.06 0.43
C TYR A 146 10.69 -5.53 -0.93
N THR A 147 10.26 -6.15 -2.03
CA THR A 147 10.63 -5.71 -3.39
C THR A 147 10.20 -4.27 -3.66
N GLY A 148 8.97 -3.89 -3.29
CA GLY A 148 8.50 -2.51 -3.45
C GLY A 148 9.28 -1.51 -2.59
N PHE A 149 9.55 -1.85 -1.34
CA PHE A 149 10.24 -0.98 -0.40
C PHE A 149 11.73 -0.85 -0.72
N SER A 150 12.40 -1.95 -1.08
CA SER A 150 13.81 -1.94 -1.48
C SER A 150 14.01 -1.13 -2.75
N ALA A 151 13.10 -1.24 -3.72
CA ALA A 151 13.16 -0.44 -4.94
C ALA A 151 12.98 1.05 -4.62
N ALA A 152 12.07 1.42 -3.70
CA ALA A 152 11.90 2.81 -3.26
C ALA A 152 13.14 3.37 -2.55
N VAL A 153 13.78 2.56 -1.70
CA VAL A 153 15.04 2.90 -1.02
C VAL A 153 16.17 3.08 -2.03
N GLU A 154 16.39 2.12 -2.93
CA GLU A 154 17.38 2.22 -4.00
C GLU A 154 17.13 3.46 -4.87
N ARG A 155 15.86 3.71 -5.21
CA ARG A 155 15.49 4.86 -6.03
C ARG A 155 15.74 6.18 -5.32
N THR A 156 15.52 6.26 -4.02
CA THR A 156 15.82 7.46 -3.21
C THR A 156 17.33 7.69 -3.14
N ARG A 157 18.10 6.66 -2.75
CA ARG A 157 19.56 6.70 -2.64
C ARG A 157 20.26 7.02 -3.95
N SER A 158 19.72 6.55 -5.08
CA SER A 158 20.26 6.89 -6.42
C SER A 158 20.13 8.37 -6.79
N ARG A 159 19.29 9.15 -6.08
CA ARG A 159 19.11 10.59 -6.31
C ARG A 159 19.83 11.48 -5.30
N GLY A 160 20.31 10.93 -4.18
CA GLY A 160 20.97 11.70 -3.13
C GLY A 160 20.90 11.03 -1.77
N ASP A 161 21.20 11.80 -0.73
CA ASP A 161 21.30 11.35 0.67
C ASP A 161 20.02 11.66 1.47
N ALA A 162 18.85 11.58 0.82
CA ALA A 162 17.57 11.82 1.47
C ALA A 162 17.08 10.55 2.18
N ASP A 163 16.44 10.73 3.34
CA ASP A 163 15.77 9.66 4.07
C ASP A 163 14.62 9.08 3.23
N THR A 164 14.48 7.76 3.22
CA THR A 164 13.36 7.08 2.58
C THR A 164 12.25 6.84 3.60
N VAL A 165 11.14 7.58 3.45
CA VAL A 165 9.95 7.47 4.31
C VAL A 165 8.84 6.76 3.56
N ILE A 166 8.37 5.64 4.10
CA ILE A 166 7.31 4.82 3.51
C ILE A 166 6.01 5.02 4.28
N HIS A 167 5.00 5.57 3.63
CA HIS A 167 3.64 5.73 4.15
C HIS A 167 2.77 4.56 3.70
N THR A 168 2.11 3.91 4.65
CA THR A 168 1.23 2.78 4.38
C THR A 168 0.08 2.69 5.39
N GLY A 169 -0.72 1.63 5.31
CA GLY A 169 -1.77 1.28 6.26
C GLY A 169 -2.13 -0.20 6.17
N PHE A 170 -3.42 -0.51 6.32
CA PHE A 170 -3.94 -1.88 6.28
C PHE A 170 -4.02 -2.45 4.85
N TRP A 171 -2.88 -2.53 4.18
CA TRP A 171 -2.69 -3.16 2.87
C TRP A 171 -3.31 -4.56 2.84
N GLY A 172 -4.16 -4.83 1.84
CA GLY A 172 -4.82 -6.12 1.66
C GLY A 172 -5.87 -6.52 2.72
N CYS A 173 -6.25 -5.65 3.66
CA CYS A 173 -7.12 -6.04 4.78
C CYS A 173 -8.61 -5.70 4.60
N GLY A 174 -8.98 -4.84 3.65
CA GLY A 174 -10.36 -4.48 3.33
C GLY A 174 -11.00 -5.51 2.41
N ALA A 175 -11.22 -5.14 1.13
CA ALA A 175 -11.82 -6.01 0.12
C ALA A 175 -11.15 -7.39 0.01
N TYR A 176 -9.84 -7.49 0.27
CA TYR A 176 -9.10 -8.75 0.17
C TYR A 176 -9.20 -9.63 1.43
N GLY A 177 -9.67 -9.09 2.55
CA GLY A 177 -9.90 -9.83 3.79
C GLY A 177 -8.63 -10.27 4.54
N GLY A 178 -7.49 -9.64 4.27
CA GLY A 178 -6.23 -9.93 4.94
C GLY A 178 -6.26 -9.66 6.45
N SER A 179 -5.41 -10.37 7.19
CA SER A 179 -5.24 -10.16 8.63
C SER A 179 -4.48 -8.88 8.91
N ARG A 180 -5.13 -7.89 9.53
CA ARG A 180 -4.49 -6.61 9.91
C ARG A 180 -3.18 -6.80 10.65
N ARG A 181 -3.13 -7.74 11.61
CA ARG A 181 -1.92 -8.02 12.40
C ARG A 181 -0.79 -8.60 11.54
N LEU A 182 -1.08 -9.62 10.72
CA LEU A 182 -0.05 -10.20 9.85
C LEU A 182 0.42 -9.18 8.81
N MET A 183 -0.49 -8.47 8.15
CA MET A 183 -0.16 -7.50 7.11
C MET A 183 0.65 -6.33 7.66
N THR A 184 0.39 -5.88 8.90
CA THR A 184 1.26 -4.90 9.55
C THR A 184 2.64 -5.48 9.89
N LEU A 185 2.71 -6.71 10.41
CA LEU A 185 3.98 -7.37 10.71
C LEU A 185 4.85 -7.56 9.45
N VAL A 186 4.25 -8.01 8.35
CA VAL A 186 4.90 -8.16 7.03
C VAL A 186 5.53 -6.84 6.59
N GLN A 187 4.78 -5.74 6.65
CA GLN A 187 5.28 -4.43 6.22
C GLN A 187 6.40 -3.90 7.14
N LEU A 188 6.31 -4.13 8.46
CA LEU A 188 7.38 -3.77 9.39
C LEU A 188 8.67 -4.56 9.11
N ILE A 189 8.55 -5.86 8.80
CA ILE A 189 9.68 -6.71 8.42
C ILE A 189 10.29 -6.23 7.10
N ALA A 190 9.45 -6.03 6.08
CA ALA A 190 9.88 -5.57 4.76
C ALA A 190 10.63 -4.22 4.85
N ALA A 191 10.11 -3.26 5.61
CA ALA A 191 10.75 -1.96 5.77
C ALA A 191 12.12 -2.07 6.43
N ARG A 192 12.24 -2.94 7.45
CA ARG A 192 13.52 -3.21 8.11
C ARG A 192 14.52 -3.93 7.21
N LEU A 193 14.06 -4.89 6.39
CA LEU A 193 14.91 -5.61 5.45
C LEU A 193 15.36 -4.73 4.29
N ALA A 194 14.49 -3.84 3.83
CA ALA A 194 14.77 -2.86 2.79
C ALA A 194 15.67 -1.70 3.26
N ASP A 195 15.91 -1.59 4.57
CA ASP A 195 16.67 -0.51 5.17
C ASP A 195 16.04 0.87 4.90
N ALA A 196 14.71 0.93 5.01
CA ALA A 196 13.96 2.19 4.98
C ALA A 196 14.14 2.94 6.30
N ASP A 197 14.37 4.25 6.21
CA ASP A 197 14.66 5.11 7.37
C ASP A 197 13.44 5.25 8.28
N GLU A 198 12.24 5.34 7.70
CA GLU A 198 10.98 5.41 8.45
C GLU A 198 9.82 4.68 7.74
N LEU A 199 9.02 3.96 8.52
CA LEU A 199 7.72 3.44 8.11
C LEU A 199 6.61 4.17 8.89
N VAL A 200 5.87 5.03 8.21
CA VAL A 200 4.70 5.72 8.75
C VAL A 200 3.45 4.89 8.48
N PHE A 201 2.90 4.29 9.54
CA PHE A 201 1.70 3.46 9.45
C PHE A 201 0.45 4.23 9.85
N HIS A 202 -0.44 4.46 8.88
CA HIS A 202 -1.73 5.12 9.07
C HIS A 202 -2.79 4.11 9.49
N ALA A 203 -3.23 4.19 10.76
CA ALA A 203 -4.17 3.25 11.38
C ALA A 203 -5.33 3.99 12.09
N PRO A 204 -6.16 4.75 11.35
CA PRO A 204 -7.26 5.50 11.97
C PRO A 204 -8.21 4.54 12.71
N GLY A 205 -8.38 4.76 14.01
CA GLY A 205 -9.23 3.96 14.88
C GLY A 205 -8.77 2.52 15.17
N ALA A 206 -7.55 2.12 14.80
CA ALA A 206 -7.07 0.74 14.90
C ALA A 206 -5.57 0.65 15.28
N THR A 207 -5.15 1.47 16.25
CA THR A 207 -3.75 1.54 16.71
C THR A 207 -3.29 0.29 17.46
N SER A 208 -4.20 -0.49 18.04
CA SER A 208 -3.90 -1.72 18.77
C SER A 208 -3.23 -2.78 17.90
N GLU A 209 -3.71 -2.96 16.67
CA GLU A 209 -3.19 -3.95 15.73
C GLU A 209 -1.75 -3.64 15.32
N PHE A 210 -1.44 -2.35 15.14
CA PHE A 210 -0.07 -1.90 14.89
C PHE A 210 0.85 -2.17 16.09
N ASP A 211 0.39 -1.83 17.29
CA ASP A 211 1.16 -2.04 18.51
C ASP A 211 1.40 -3.54 18.81
N ASP A 212 0.43 -4.39 18.51
CA ASP A 212 0.57 -5.84 18.61
C ASP A 212 1.62 -6.38 17.64
N ALA A 213 1.54 -6.02 16.36
CA ALA A 213 2.52 -6.43 15.35
C ALA A 213 3.94 -5.95 15.70
N ARG A 214 4.08 -4.72 16.21
CA ARG A 214 5.36 -4.19 16.69
C ARG A 214 5.91 -4.98 17.87
N ARG A 215 5.06 -5.37 18.83
CA ARG A 215 5.45 -6.24 19.95
C ARG A 215 5.90 -7.62 19.48
N GLU A 216 5.22 -8.19 18.49
CA GLU A 216 5.59 -9.48 17.91
C GLU A 216 6.95 -9.42 17.21
N LEU A 217 7.17 -8.39 16.38
CA LEU A 217 8.46 -8.17 15.74
C LEU A 217 9.58 -8.05 16.78
N ALA A 218 9.37 -7.27 17.84
CA ALA A 218 10.36 -7.11 18.91
C ALA A 218 10.68 -8.44 19.64
N ARG A 219 9.70 -9.35 19.77
CA ARG A 219 9.94 -10.70 20.31
C ARG A 219 10.72 -11.59 19.35
N MET A 220 10.55 -11.40 18.04
CA MET A 220 11.24 -12.17 16.99
C MET A 220 12.67 -11.65 16.75
N ALA A 221 12.90 -10.34 16.88
CA ALA A 221 14.14 -9.65 16.57
C ALA A 221 15.43 -9.99 17.38
N PRO A 222 15.45 -10.65 18.56
CA PRO A 222 16.70 -10.78 19.33
C PRO A 222 17.79 -11.70 18.75
N ARG A 223 17.69 -12.19 17.51
CA ARG A 223 18.72 -13.03 16.89
C ARG A 223 18.82 -12.69 15.41
N THR A 224 20.03 -12.71 14.87
CA THR A 224 20.30 -12.75 13.42
C THR A 224 19.57 -13.95 12.81
N LEU A 225 18.30 -13.76 12.47
CA LEU A 225 17.46 -14.79 11.90
C LEU A 225 17.67 -14.76 10.40
N ALA A 226 18.24 -15.84 9.86
CA ALA A 226 18.09 -16.17 8.45
C ALA A 226 16.59 -16.11 8.07
N THR A 227 16.28 -15.67 6.85
CA THR A 227 14.91 -15.44 6.36
C THR A 227 13.98 -16.61 6.66
N GLU A 228 14.47 -17.84 6.50
CA GLU A 228 13.71 -19.08 6.74
C GLU A 228 13.28 -19.20 8.21
N ARG A 229 14.12 -18.76 9.16
CA ARG A 229 13.80 -18.80 10.59
C ARG A 229 12.80 -17.72 10.98
N LEU A 230 12.77 -16.61 10.26
CA LEU A 230 11.78 -15.56 10.43
C LEU A 230 10.42 -16.03 9.92
N LEU A 231 10.35 -16.58 8.71
CA LEU A 231 9.13 -17.17 8.14
C LEU A 231 8.53 -18.23 9.07
N ALA A 232 9.33 -19.19 9.52
CA ALA A 232 8.90 -20.21 10.47
C ALA A 232 8.49 -19.65 11.85
N ALA A 233 8.99 -18.47 12.25
CA ALA A 233 8.53 -17.81 13.47
C ALA A 233 7.15 -17.16 13.29
N ILE A 234 6.90 -16.55 12.12
CA ILE A 234 5.61 -15.93 11.77
C ILE A 234 4.53 -17.00 11.61
N GLU A 235 4.81 -18.09 10.89
CA GLU A 235 3.87 -19.21 10.71
C GLU A 235 3.42 -19.78 12.06
N ARG A 236 4.36 -19.98 13.00
CA ARG A 236 4.06 -20.48 14.35
C ARG A 236 3.15 -19.57 15.18
N CYS A 237 2.98 -18.30 14.81
CA CYS A 237 1.98 -17.44 15.42
C CYS A 237 0.55 -17.81 15.03
N GLY A 238 0.36 -18.61 13.97
CA GLY A 238 -0.93 -19.16 13.57
C GLY A 238 -1.92 -18.08 13.13
N PHE A 239 -1.44 -17.03 12.45
CA PHE A 239 -2.33 -16.00 11.92
C PHE A 239 -3.37 -16.62 10.99
N ALA A 240 -4.62 -16.17 11.14
CA ALA A 240 -5.70 -16.56 10.27
C ALA A 240 -6.14 -15.37 9.42
N TRP A 241 -6.61 -15.67 8.21
CA TRP A 241 -7.28 -14.73 7.33
C TRP A 241 -8.41 -14.00 8.06
N GLY A 242 -8.58 -12.72 7.71
CA GLY A 242 -9.67 -11.89 8.21
C GLY A 242 -10.96 -12.11 7.43
N VAL A 243 -11.85 -11.13 7.50
CA VAL A 243 -13.11 -11.11 6.75
C VAL A 243 -13.05 -9.98 5.75
N SER A 244 -13.28 -10.29 4.47
CA SER A 244 -13.46 -9.28 3.43
C SER A 244 -14.71 -8.45 3.73
N ASP A 245 -14.57 -7.13 3.69
CA ASP A 245 -15.70 -6.20 3.80
C ASP A 245 -16.39 -5.94 2.45
N GLY A 246 -15.84 -6.50 1.36
CA GLY A 246 -16.42 -6.44 0.02
C GLY A 246 -16.69 -5.03 -0.46
N THR A 247 -15.88 -4.05 -0.02
CA THR A 247 -15.97 -2.65 -0.47
C THR A 247 -15.96 -2.55 -1.98
#